data_AF-A0A7L1HXX2-F1
#
_entry.id   AF-A0A7L1HXX2-F1
#
_cell.length_a   1.000
_cell.length_b   1.000
_cell.length_c   1.000
_cell.angle_alpha   90.00
_cell.angle_beta   90.00
_cell.angle_gamma   90.00
#
_symmetry.space_group_name_H-M   'P 1'
#
loop_
_entity.id
_entity.type
_entity.pdbx_description
1 polymer ?
#
loop_
_entity_poly.entity_id
_entity_poly.type
_entity_poly.pdbx_seq_one_letter_code
_entity_poly.pdbx_strand_id
1 'polypeptide(L)'
;YTEAWDADKKSIHVMPDTPTILLAKANAANVSHKLYVQAWEEAKKKGYDMRADAIPIRSAKASRDIASDYKYKETHEKEKGHYIGCRTAQEDPKLSWAARAMALQNDRLYRKAYHDSKAQVHIPVDAISVQAAKECQTLVSDADYRQYLHQWTCLPDQNDVIHARKAYDLQSDNVYKSDLEWLRGIGWVTEGSVDVIKAKKAQELLNDRLYRTRPDKMKFTSITDAPDVVQAKINALQLSGVR
;
A
#
# COMPACT_ATOMS: atom_id res chain seq x y z
N TYR A 1 -89.90 -6.22 6.08
CA TYR A 1 -90.00 -6.08 7.56
C TYR A 1 -89.95 -7.46 8.23
N THR A 2 -90.76 -8.42 7.77
CA THR A 2 -90.75 -9.83 8.23
C THR A 2 -89.41 -10.55 8.06
N GLU A 3 -88.76 -10.44 6.89
CA GLU A 3 -87.47 -11.13 6.64
C GLU A 3 -86.31 -10.61 7.50
N ALA A 4 -86.24 -9.30 7.74
CA ALA A 4 -85.23 -8.71 8.62
C ALA A 4 -85.45 -9.14 10.09
N TRP A 5 -86.71 -9.24 10.50
CA TRP A 5 -87.10 -9.73 11.83
C TRP A 5 -86.77 -11.21 12.05
N ASP A 6 -86.95 -12.06 11.02
CA ASP A 6 -86.61 -13.48 11.08
C ASP A 6 -85.09 -13.74 11.00
N ALA A 7 -84.33 -12.85 10.35
CA ALA A 7 -82.87 -12.89 10.36
C ALA A 7 -82.29 -12.53 11.74
N ASP A 8 -82.84 -11.51 12.39
CA ASP A 8 -82.37 -11.03 13.69
C ASP A 8 -82.57 -12.07 14.81
N LYS A 9 -83.65 -12.87 14.74
CA LYS A 9 -83.90 -13.97 15.69
C LYS A 9 -82.90 -15.14 15.60
N LYS A 10 -82.18 -15.28 14.49
CA LYS A 10 -81.13 -16.31 14.33
C LYS A 10 -79.80 -15.86 14.95
N SER A 11 -79.64 -14.57 15.20
CA SER A 11 -78.45 -13.94 15.76
C SER A 11 -78.60 -13.82 17.28
N ILE A 12 -78.14 -14.83 18.02
CA ILE A 12 -78.07 -14.77 19.48
C ILE A 12 -76.80 -13.99 19.86
N HIS A 13 -76.96 -12.71 20.21
CA HIS A 13 -75.86 -11.87 20.67
C HIS A 13 -75.56 -12.13 22.15
N VAL A 14 -74.76 -13.17 22.42
CA VAL A 14 -74.21 -13.42 23.76
C VAL A 14 -72.77 -12.92 23.77
N MET A 15 -72.40 -12.18 24.82
CA MET A 15 -71.02 -11.70 24.97
C MET A 15 -70.06 -12.90 25.02
N PRO A 16 -69.09 -12.98 24.09
CA PRO A 16 -68.21 -14.14 23.95
C PRO A 16 -67.28 -14.39 25.16
N ASP A 17 -67.21 -13.42 26.06
CA ASP A 17 -66.30 -13.37 27.22
C ASP A 17 -67.01 -13.63 28.56
N THR A 18 -68.27 -14.09 28.54
CA THR A 18 -68.92 -14.51 29.79
C THR A 18 -68.14 -15.69 30.42
N PRO A 19 -67.92 -15.69 31.75
CA PRO A 19 -67.06 -16.68 32.41
C PRO A 19 -67.43 -18.14 32.13
N THR A 20 -68.72 -18.43 32.00
CA THR A 20 -69.25 -19.77 31.69
C THR A 20 -68.88 -20.22 30.28
N ILE A 21 -68.88 -19.30 29.31
CA ILE A 21 -68.50 -19.57 27.92
C ILE A 21 -67.00 -19.74 27.80
N LEU A 22 -66.21 -18.94 28.50
CA LEU A 22 -64.75 -19.10 28.56
C LEU A 22 -64.37 -20.46 29.17
N LEU A 23 -65.02 -20.85 30.27
CA LEU A 23 -64.86 -22.16 30.89
C LEU A 23 -65.24 -23.28 29.91
N ALA A 24 -66.38 -23.15 29.22
CA ALA A 24 -66.81 -24.12 28.22
C ALA A 24 -65.82 -24.24 27.05
N LYS A 25 -65.25 -23.12 26.58
CA LYS A 25 -64.21 -23.10 25.54
C LYS A 25 -62.90 -23.75 26.01
N ALA A 26 -62.45 -23.47 27.23
CA ALA A 26 -61.25 -24.09 27.81
C ALA A 26 -61.44 -25.60 28.02
N ASN A 27 -62.60 -26.02 28.52
CA ASN A 27 -62.94 -27.43 28.66
C ASN A 27 -63.07 -28.11 27.30
N ALA A 28 -63.65 -27.45 26.30
CA ALA A 28 -63.71 -27.96 24.94
C ALA A 28 -62.29 -28.14 24.35
N ALA A 29 -61.34 -27.23 24.61
CA ALA A 29 -59.95 -27.40 24.20
C ALA A 29 -59.30 -28.64 24.82
N ASN A 30 -59.62 -28.95 26.08
CA ASN A 30 -59.05 -30.08 26.80
C ASN A 30 -59.74 -31.43 26.49
N VAL A 31 -61.04 -31.43 26.18
CA VAL A 31 -61.85 -32.66 26.04
C VAL A 31 -62.20 -32.99 24.58
N SER A 32 -62.14 -32.01 23.67
CA SER A 32 -62.53 -32.23 22.28
C SER A 32 -61.54 -33.13 21.54
N HIS A 33 -62.02 -34.31 21.15
CA HIS A 33 -61.28 -35.23 20.28
C HIS A 33 -60.86 -34.56 18.96
N LYS A 34 -61.69 -33.69 18.39
CA LYS A 34 -61.36 -32.98 17.16
C LYS A 34 -60.16 -32.06 17.33
N LEU A 35 -60.12 -31.29 18.41
CA LEU A 35 -58.99 -30.38 18.69
C LEU A 35 -57.71 -31.16 19.03
N TYR A 36 -57.83 -32.28 19.75
CA TYR A 36 -56.72 -33.19 19.98
C TYR A 36 -56.13 -33.74 18.68
N VAL A 37 -56.98 -34.27 17.78
CA VAL A 37 -56.53 -34.80 16.48
C VAL A 37 -55.89 -33.72 15.62
N GLN A 38 -56.47 -32.50 15.59
CA GLN A 38 -55.90 -31.37 14.87
C GLN A 38 -54.52 -30.97 15.41
N ALA A 39 -54.37 -30.82 16.73
CA ALA A 39 -53.10 -30.50 17.36
C ALA A 39 -52.04 -31.59 17.10
N TRP A 40 -52.46 -32.86 17.10
CA TRP A 40 -51.59 -33.99 16.77
C TRP A 40 -51.14 -34.00 15.30
N GLU A 41 -52.05 -33.72 14.37
CA GLU A 41 -51.72 -33.56 12.95
C GLU A 41 -50.81 -32.36 12.70
N GLU A 42 -51.03 -31.24 13.39
CA GLU A 42 -50.14 -30.08 13.33
C GLU A 42 -48.75 -30.39 13.88
N ALA A 43 -48.66 -31.12 15.00
CA ALA A 43 -47.39 -31.57 15.55
C ALA A 43 -46.64 -32.49 14.57
N LYS A 44 -47.35 -33.41 13.90
CA LYS A 44 -46.78 -34.24 12.82
C LYS A 44 -46.29 -33.40 11.64
N LYS A 45 -47.06 -32.38 11.23
CA LYS A 45 -46.71 -31.49 10.11
C LYS A 45 -45.51 -30.58 10.41
N LYS A 46 -45.28 -30.20 11.67
CA LYS A 46 -44.11 -29.40 12.08
C LYS A 46 -42.78 -30.11 11.83
N GLY A 47 -42.78 -31.44 11.69
CA GLY A 47 -41.59 -32.23 11.38
C GLY A 47 -40.58 -32.30 12.54
N TYR A 48 -39.46 -32.98 12.29
CA TYR A 48 -38.33 -33.05 13.22
C TYR A 48 -37.19 -32.16 12.75
N ASP A 49 -36.51 -31.48 13.68
CA ASP A 49 -35.28 -30.77 13.37
C ASP A 49 -34.13 -31.79 13.23
N MET A 50 -33.86 -32.19 11.99
CA MET A 50 -32.83 -33.17 11.64
C MET A 50 -31.45 -32.54 11.44
N ARG A 51 -31.25 -31.28 11.86
CA ARG A 51 -29.93 -30.65 11.78
C ARG A 51 -28.93 -31.38 12.67
N ALA A 52 -27.68 -31.48 12.22
CA ALA A 52 -26.64 -32.25 12.91
C ALA A 52 -26.31 -31.73 14.32
N ASP A 53 -26.70 -30.49 14.62
CA ASP A 53 -26.57 -29.78 15.87
C ASP A 53 -27.85 -29.77 16.72
N ALA A 54 -28.94 -30.37 16.27
CA ALA A 54 -30.16 -30.50 17.07
C ALA A 54 -29.84 -31.16 18.42
N ILE A 55 -30.45 -30.63 19.50
CA ILE A 55 -30.29 -31.10 20.87
C ILE A 55 -30.38 -32.64 21.00
N PRO A 56 -31.39 -33.33 20.42
CA PRO A 56 -31.48 -34.79 20.52
C PRO A 56 -30.30 -35.53 19.85
N ILE A 57 -29.75 -34.99 18.76
CA ILE A 57 -28.61 -35.59 18.05
C ILE A 57 -27.33 -35.37 18.85
N ARG A 58 -27.15 -34.17 19.43
CA ARG A 58 -26.01 -33.87 20.31
C ARG A 58 -26.01 -34.75 21.56
N SER A 59 -27.15 -34.89 22.23
CA SER A 59 -27.27 -35.75 23.40
C SER A 59 -26.99 -37.21 23.06
N ALA A 60 -27.53 -37.71 21.93
CA ALA A 60 -27.25 -39.08 21.47
C ALA A 60 -25.76 -39.32 21.18
N LYS A 61 -25.07 -38.35 20.54
CA LYS A 61 -23.62 -38.41 20.32
C LYS A 61 -22.84 -38.44 21.62
N ALA A 62 -23.19 -37.59 22.59
CA ALA A 62 -22.55 -37.55 23.89
C ALA A 62 -22.74 -38.89 24.65
N SER A 63 -23.95 -39.44 24.66
CA SER A 63 -24.23 -40.76 25.26
C SER A 63 -23.43 -41.88 24.58
N ARG A 64 -23.32 -41.86 23.24
CA ARG A 64 -22.49 -42.82 22.49
C ARG A 64 -21.02 -42.70 22.88
N ASP A 65 -20.54 -41.48 23.05
CA ASP A 65 -19.15 -41.21 23.39
C ASP A 65 -18.83 -41.66 24.82
N ILE A 66 -19.75 -41.46 25.77
CA ILE A 66 -19.64 -41.94 27.15
C ILE A 66 -19.62 -43.47 27.21
N ALA A 67 -20.46 -44.14 26.41
CA ALA A 67 -20.51 -45.60 26.35
C ALA A 67 -19.34 -46.22 25.54
N SER A 68 -18.49 -45.41 24.92
CA SER A 68 -17.38 -45.90 24.09
C SER A 68 -16.16 -46.23 24.94
N ASP A 69 -15.86 -47.53 25.08
CA ASP A 69 -14.64 -48.01 25.72
C ASP A 69 -13.37 -47.42 25.12
N TYR A 70 -13.35 -47.20 23.80
CA TYR A 70 -12.22 -46.58 23.11
C TYR A 70 -11.98 -45.15 23.61
N LYS A 71 -13.04 -44.32 23.62
CA LYS A 71 -12.93 -42.94 24.10
C LYS A 71 -12.59 -42.88 25.59
N TYR A 72 -13.16 -43.78 26.39
CA TYR A 72 -12.83 -43.90 27.81
C TYR A 72 -11.33 -44.21 28.04
N LYS A 73 -10.78 -45.16 27.28
CA LYS A 73 -9.34 -45.51 27.38
C LYS A 73 -8.47 -44.36 26.88
N GLU A 74 -8.86 -43.69 25.80
CA GLU A 74 -8.14 -42.54 25.26
C GLU A 74 -8.08 -41.38 26.27
N THR A 75 -9.20 -41.04 26.91
CA THR A 75 -9.24 -40.00 27.95
C THR A 75 -8.42 -40.43 29.17
N HIS A 76 -8.52 -41.70 29.58
CA HIS A 76 -7.72 -42.23 30.68
C HIS A 76 -6.21 -42.11 30.41
N GLU A 77 -5.72 -42.46 29.22
CA GLU A 77 -4.30 -42.28 28.86
C GLU A 77 -3.87 -40.81 28.89
N LYS A 78 -4.72 -39.89 28.43
CA LYS A 78 -4.46 -38.44 28.50
C LYS A 78 -4.42 -37.94 29.95
N GLU A 79 -5.28 -38.47 30.81
CA GLU A 79 -5.41 -38.08 32.21
C GLU A 79 -4.35 -38.70 33.13
N LYS A 80 -3.64 -39.76 32.71
CA LYS A 80 -2.52 -40.34 33.49
C LYS A 80 -1.46 -39.31 33.91
N GLY A 81 -1.28 -38.26 33.11
CA GLY A 81 -0.37 -37.16 33.42
C GLY A 81 -0.87 -36.21 34.51
N HIS A 82 -2.15 -36.24 34.89
CA HIS A 82 -2.74 -35.30 35.85
C HIS A 82 -2.18 -35.46 37.28
N TYR A 83 -1.67 -36.64 37.64
CA TYR A 83 -1.01 -36.89 38.91
C TYR A 83 0.43 -36.35 38.97
N ILE A 84 1.01 -36.00 37.82
CA ILE A 84 2.28 -35.30 37.75
C ILE A 84 1.95 -33.82 37.96
N GLY A 85 2.43 -33.21 39.05
CA GLY A 85 2.09 -31.83 39.44
C GLY A 85 2.56 -30.73 38.48
N CYS A 86 2.90 -31.06 37.23
CA CYS A 86 3.32 -30.18 36.16
C CYS A 86 2.36 -30.36 34.98
N ARG A 87 1.78 -29.27 34.47
CA ARG A 87 0.76 -29.34 33.40
C ARG A 87 1.37 -29.77 32.07
N THR A 88 2.65 -29.49 31.89
CA THR A 88 3.42 -29.83 30.68
C THR A 88 4.73 -30.51 31.06
N ALA A 89 5.22 -31.43 30.23
CA ALA A 89 6.55 -32.03 30.34
C ALA A 89 7.69 -30.98 30.43
N GLN A 90 7.51 -29.80 29.84
CA GLN A 90 8.47 -28.69 29.92
C GLN A 90 8.54 -28.04 31.30
N GLU A 91 7.48 -28.15 32.10
CA GLU A 91 7.39 -27.56 33.43
C GLU A 91 8.03 -28.44 34.51
N ASP A 92 8.22 -29.75 34.24
CA ASP A 92 8.94 -30.64 35.14
C ASP A 92 10.41 -30.20 35.24
N PRO A 93 10.91 -29.81 36.43
CA PRO A 93 12.32 -29.46 36.61
C PRO A 93 13.25 -30.58 36.16
N LYS A 94 12.98 -31.85 36.47
CA LYS A 94 13.91 -32.93 36.09
C LYS A 94 13.99 -33.11 34.59
N LEU A 95 12.84 -33.10 33.92
CA LEU A 95 12.76 -33.31 32.48
C LEU A 95 13.31 -32.11 31.70
N SER A 96 13.06 -30.88 32.16
CA SER A 96 13.65 -29.66 31.57
C SER A 96 15.17 -29.62 31.72
N TRP A 97 15.71 -30.02 32.88
CA TRP A 97 17.15 -30.16 33.08
C TRP A 97 17.76 -31.23 32.18
N ALA A 98 17.11 -32.38 32.03
CA ALA A 98 17.55 -33.44 31.11
C ALA A 98 17.55 -32.97 29.65
N ALA A 99 16.50 -32.26 29.22
CA ALA A 99 16.42 -31.67 27.88
C ALA A 99 17.53 -30.64 27.64
N ARG A 100 17.84 -29.79 28.64
CA ARG A 100 18.94 -28.83 28.56
C ARG A 100 20.31 -29.52 28.48
N ALA A 101 20.53 -30.58 29.27
CA ALA A 101 21.76 -31.37 29.20
C ALA A 101 21.93 -32.03 27.82
N MET A 102 20.86 -32.57 27.24
CA MET A 102 20.86 -33.12 25.90
C MET A 102 21.14 -32.06 24.82
N ALA A 103 20.56 -30.87 24.96
CA ALA A 103 20.82 -29.75 24.05
C ALA A 103 22.29 -29.31 24.10
N LEU A 104 22.91 -29.31 25.28
CA LEU A 104 24.32 -28.98 25.47
C LEU A 104 25.26 -30.02 24.82
N GLN A 105 24.90 -31.31 24.90
CA GLN A 105 25.65 -32.40 24.25
C GLN A 105 25.50 -32.41 22.73
N ASN A 106 24.57 -31.65 22.17
CA ASN A 106 24.29 -31.67 20.74
C ASN A 106 25.27 -30.77 19.97
N ASP A 107 26.29 -31.40 19.37
CA ASP A 107 27.29 -30.77 18.51
C ASP A 107 26.71 -29.84 17.43
N ARG A 108 25.55 -30.19 16.85
CA ARG A 108 24.92 -29.36 15.81
C ARG A 108 24.44 -28.03 16.37
N LEU A 109 23.81 -28.05 17.56
CA LEU A 109 23.34 -26.84 18.22
C LEU A 109 24.53 -25.98 18.66
N TYR A 110 25.57 -26.62 19.20
CA TYR A 110 26.82 -25.95 19.55
C TYR A 110 27.45 -25.23 18.35
N ARG A 111 27.65 -25.93 17.22
CA ARG A 111 28.27 -25.34 16.02
C ARG A 111 27.44 -24.20 15.43
N LYS A 112 26.11 -24.33 15.45
CA LYS A 112 25.20 -23.26 15.02
C LYS A 112 25.39 -22.01 15.88
N ALA A 113 25.26 -22.15 17.20
CA ALA A 113 25.42 -21.03 18.13
C ALA A 113 26.80 -20.38 18.01
N TYR A 114 27.87 -21.17 17.86
CA TYR A 114 29.22 -20.68 17.62
C TYR A 114 29.32 -19.87 16.32
N HIS A 115 28.73 -20.34 15.22
CA HIS A 115 28.76 -19.59 13.96
C HIS A 115 27.93 -18.31 13.99
N ASP A 116 26.84 -18.30 14.74
CA ASP A 116 26.02 -17.10 14.94
C ASP A 116 26.75 -16.06 15.80
N SER A 117 27.50 -16.49 16.83
CA SER A 117 28.16 -15.59 17.78
C SER A 117 29.61 -15.24 17.44
N LYS A 118 30.34 -16.03 16.63
CA LYS A 118 31.77 -15.80 16.36
C LYS A 118 32.08 -14.44 15.71
N ALA A 119 31.10 -13.83 15.06
CA ALA A 119 31.22 -12.51 14.45
C ALA A 119 30.77 -11.38 15.39
N GLN A 120 30.11 -11.69 16.50
CA GLN A 120 29.68 -10.72 17.50
C GLN A 120 30.86 -10.40 18.43
N VAL A 121 31.64 -9.40 18.04
CA VAL A 121 32.74 -8.88 18.86
C VAL A 121 32.20 -7.76 19.74
N HIS A 122 32.15 -8.00 21.05
CA HIS A 122 31.81 -6.98 22.03
C HIS A 122 33.08 -6.39 22.62
N ILE A 123 33.45 -5.19 22.16
CA ILE A 123 34.53 -4.41 22.78
C ILE A 123 33.89 -3.57 23.89
N PRO A 124 34.35 -3.69 25.15
CA PRO A 124 33.81 -2.88 26.24
C PRO A 124 34.10 -1.40 25.95
N VAL A 125 33.16 -0.53 26.33
CA VAL A 125 33.28 0.92 26.12
C VAL A 125 34.52 1.47 26.84
N ASP A 126 34.87 0.86 27.97
CA ASP A 126 36.04 1.22 28.79
C ASP A 126 37.37 0.66 28.24
N ALA A 127 37.36 0.04 27.05
CA ALA A 127 38.60 -0.36 26.40
C ALA A 127 39.46 0.88 26.09
N ILE A 128 40.73 0.85 26.51
CA ILE A 128 41.69 1.95 26.32
C ILE A 128 41.77 2.36 24.84
N SER A 129 41.71 1.41 23.90
CA SER A 129 41.72 1.70 22.47
C SER A 129 40.52 2.51 21.99
N VAL A 130 39.33 2.27 22.55
CA VAL A 130 38.10 2.99 22.23
C VAL A 130 38.13 4.39 22.85
N GLN A 131 38.57 4.49 24.10
CA GLN A 131 38.74 5.78 24.78
C GLN A 131 39.75 6.66 24.06
N ALA A 132 40.93 6.13 23.74
CA ALA A 132 41.96 6.84 22.98
C ALA A 132 41.45 7.28 21.61
N ALA A 133 40.71 6.42 20.89
CA ALA A 133 40.11 6.80 19.60
C ALA A 133 39.09 7.94 19.75
N LYS A 134 38.29 7.93 20.81
CA LYS A 134 37.31 8.99 21.11
C LYS A 134 38.01 10.32 21.39
N GLU A 135 39.06 10.31 22.21
CA GLU A 135 39.87 11.50 22.50
C GLU A 135 40.56 12.03 21.22
N CYS A 136 41.18 11.15 20.44
CA CYS A 136 41.74 11.51 19.14
C CYS A 136 40.68 12.14 18.22
N GLN A 137 39.48 11.56 18.17
CA GLN A 137 38.38 12.11 17.35
C GLN A 137 37.99 13.51 17.82
N THR A 138 37.90 13.76 19.14
CA THR A 138 37.59 15.10 19.66
C THR A 138 38.66 16.12 19.31
N LEU A 139 39.95 15.73 19.36
CA LEU A 139 41.07 16.61 19.02
C LEU A 139 41.15 16.93 17.53
N VAL A 140 40.85 15.95 16.67
CA VAL A 140 40.88 16.10 15.21
C VAL A 140 39.61 16.78 14.69
N SER A 141 38.48 16.61 15.38
CA SER A 141 37.22 17.21 14.94
C SER A 141 37.17 18.70 15.27
N ASP A 142 37.00 19.53 14.25
CA ASP A 142 36.63 20.95 14.42
C ASP A 142 35.16 21.14 14.86
N ALA A 143 34.48 20.09 15.33
CA ALA A 143 33.05 20.15 15.66
C ALA A 143 32.77 21.20 16.74
N ASP A 144 33.63 21.27 17.76
CA ASP A 144 33.52 22.25 18.84
C ASP A 144 33.90 23.67 18.38
N TYR A 145 34.78 23.79 17.36
CA TYR A 145 35.20 25.07 16.79
C TYR A 145 34.24 25.64 15.73
N ARG A 146 33.35 24.80 15.18
CA ARG A 146 32.28 25.22 14.26
C ARG A 146 31.08 25.85 14.98
N GLN A 147 31.03 25.82 16.31
CA GLN A 147 30.05 26.59 17.06
C GLN A 147 30.45 28.06 17.06
N TYR A 148 29.94 28.80 16.07
CA TYR A 148 30.14 30.24 16.00
C TYR A 148 29.49 30.91 17.22
N LEU A 149 30.26 31.77 17.89
CA LEU A 149 29.74 32.63 18.93
C LEU A 149 28.52 33.38 18.37
N HIS A 150 27.37 33.28 19.04
CA HIS A 150 26.06 33.86 18.64
C HIS A 150 25.23 33.07 17.62
N GLN A 151 25.53 31.80 17.35
CA GLN A 151 24.59 30.93 16.64
C GLN A 151 23.43 30.56 17.57
N TRP A 152 22.36 31.36 17.57
CA TRP A 152 21.13 31.05 18.30
C TRP A 152 20.40 29.89 17.60
N THR A 153 20.44 28.70 18.20
CA THR A 153 19.64 27.56 17.75
C THR A 153 18.23 27.68 18.30
N CYS A 154 17.26 27.95 17.43
CA CYS A 154 15.85 27.90 17.82
C CYS A 154 15.49 26.45 18.11
N LEU A 155 14.85 26.19 19.25
CA LEU A 155 14.28 24.87 19.50
C LEU A 155 13.16 24.60 18.47
N PRO A 156 12.91 23.34 18.07
CA PRO A 156 11.92 23.01 17.04
C PRO A 156 10.48 23.43 17.37
N ASP A 157 10.18 23.76 18.63
CA ASP A 157 8.88 24.20 19.12
C ASP A 157 8.65 25.73 19.03
N GLN A 158 9.72 26.53 18.82
CA GLN A 158 9.65 28.00 18.79
C GLN A 158 9.38 28.53 17.37
N ASN A 159 8.16 28.28 16.88
CA ASN A 159 7.77 28.68 15.51
C ASN A 159 7.91 30.18 15.25
N ASP A 160 7.60 31.05 16.21
CA ASP A 160 7.64 32.51 16.03
C ASP A 160 9.05 33.00 15.65
N VAL A 161 10.07 32.47 16.35
CA VAL A 161 11.48 32.81 16.11
C VAL A 161 11.95 32.25 14.77
N ILE A 162 11.50 31.04 14.41
CA ILE A 162 11.79 30.40 13.12
C ILE A 162 11.20 31.22 11.97
N HIS A 163 9.96 31.69 12.09
CA HIS A 163 9.30 32.51 11.08
C HIS A 163 9.94 33.88 10.94
N ALA A 164 10.27 34.54 12.06
CA ALA A 164 10.98 35.82 12.04
C ALA A 164 12.35 35.70 11.35
N ARG A 165 13.11 34.66 11.67
CA ARG A 165 14.40 34.39 11.00
C ARG A 165 14.25 34.20 9.50
N LYS A 166 13.29 33.38 9.06
CA LYS A 166 13.02 33.18 7.63
C LYS A 166 12.69 34.49 6.91
N ALA A 167 11.91 35.37 7.55
CA ALA A 167 11.59 36.68 7.00
C ALA A 167 12.83 37.58 6.87
N TYR A 168 13.71 37.58 7.88
CA TYR A 168 14.97 38.32 7.84
C TYR A 168 15.95 37.78 6.81
N ASP A 169 16.09 36.45 6.70
CA ASP A 169 16.95 35.80 5.71
C ASP A 169 16.48 36.14 4.28
N LEU A 170 15.15 36.20 4.06
CA LEU A 170 14.57 36.60 2.77
C LEU A 170 14.83 38.07 2.43
N GLN A 171 14.91 38.94 3.45
CA GLN A 171 15.21 40.37 3.28
C GLN A 171 16.71 40.68 3.21
N SER A 172 17.56 39.73 3.62
CA SER A 172 18.99 39.96 3.74
C SER A 172 19.67 39.90 2.38
N ASP A 173 20.16 41.05 1.94
CA ASP A 173 20.99 41.17 0.73
C ASP A 173 22.24 40.28 0.77
N ASN A 174 22.80 40.04 1.96
CA ASN A 174 23.98 39.19 2.11
C ASN A 174 23.64 37.73 1.82
N VAL A 175 22.52 37.23 2.34
CA VAL A 175 22.05 35.87 2.08
C VAL A 175 21.71 35.73 0.60
N TYR A 176 20.96 36.68 0.04
CA TYR A 176 20.64 36.72 -1.38
C TYR A 176 21.89 36.68 -2.28
N LYS A 177 22.91 37.49 -1.98
CA LYS A 177 24.16 37.51 -2.76
C LYS A 177 24.96 36.23 -2.61
N SER A 178 25.01 35.65 -1.41
CA SER A 178 25.68 34.36 -1.17
C SER A 178 25.02 33.22 -1.96
N ASP A 179 23.69 33.22 -2.08
CA ASP A 179 22.95 32.26 -2.89
C ASP A 179 23.16 32.45 -4.40
N LEU A 180 23.75 33.57 -4.83
CA LEU A 180 24.18 33.78 -6.23
C LEU A 180 25.66 33.45 -6.45
N GLU A 181 26.42 33.11 -5.41
CA GLU A 181 27.84 32.78 -5.55
C GLU A 181 28.08 31.51 -6.36
N TRP A 182 27.12 30.59 -6.45
CA TRP A 182 27.26 29.41 -7.33
C TRP A 182 27.24 29.77 -8.83
N LEU A 183 26.72 30.96 -9.19
CA LEU A 183 26.83 31.50 -10.54
C LEU A 183 28.20 32.16 -10.79
N ARG A 184 28.96 32.43 -9.74
CA ARG A 184 30.28 33.08 -9.84
C ARG A 184 31.25 32.13 -10.54
N GLY A 185 31.68 32.53 -11.73
CA GLY A 185 32.57 31.72 -12.57
C GLY A 185 31.88 30.98 -13.71
N ILE A 186 30.54 31.01 -13.78
CA ILE A 186 29.82 30.60 -14.99
C ILE A 186 30.03 31.71 -16.03
N GLY A 187 30.77 31.40 -17.09
CA GLY A 187 31.00 32.33 -18.19
C GLY A 187 29.69 32.62 -18.91
N TRP A 188 29.39 33.90 -19.15
CA TRP A 188 28.25 34.28 -19.96
C TRP A 188 28.54 34.01 -21.45
N VAL A 189 27.75 33.14 -22.08
CA VAL A 189 27.79 32.93 -23.53
C VAL A 189 26.91 33.99 -24.20
N THR A 190 27.53 34.86 -25.00
CA THR A 190 26.85 35.97 -25.69
C THR A 190 26.04 35.53 -26.91
N GLU A 191 26.25 34.30 -27.36
CA GLU A 191 25.55 33.69 -28.50
C GLU A 191 24.08 33.46 -28.17
N GLY A 192 23.22 34.32 -28.71
CA GLY A 192 21.77 34.34 -28.41
C GLY A 192 21.30 35.58 -27.66
N SER A 193 22.22 36.44 -27.21
CA SER A 193 21.83 37.77 -26.70
C SER A 193 21.19 38.62 -27.81
N VAL A 194 20.26 39.48 -27.43
CA VAL A 194 19.50 40.33 -28.37
C VAL A 194 20.45 41.18 -29.21
N ASP A 195 21.50 41.73 -28.59
CA ASP A 195 22.49 42.57 -29.27
C ASP A 195 23.32 41.79 -30.29
N VAL A 196 23.77 40.57 -29.94
CA VAL A 196 24.52 39.71 -30.88
C VAL A 196 23.63 39.23 -32.03
N ILE A 197 22.37 38.89 -31.78
CA ILE A 197 21.42 38.52 -32.83
C ILE A 197 21.16 39.71 -33.77
N LYS A 198 20.97 40.90 -33.20
CA LYS A 198 20.77 42.13 -33.98
C LYS A 198 21.98 42.45 -34.85
N ALA A 199 23.20 42.32 -34.31
CA ALA A 199 24.43 42.51 -35.06
C ALA A 199 24.60 41.47 -36.19
N LYS A 200 24.35 40.18 -35.92
CA LYS A 200 24.39 39.11 -36.94
C LYS A 200 23.43 39.41 -38.11
N LYS A 201 22.17 39.76 -37.81
CA LYS A 201 21.19 40.12 -38.84
C LYS A 201 21.59 41.35 -39.65
N ALA A 202 22.15 42.38 -39.02
CA ALA A 202 22.64 43.56 -39.72
C ALA A 202 23.80 43.22 -40.67
N GLN A 203 24.72 42.35 -40.25
CA GLN A 203 25.82 41.87 -41.09
C GLN A 203 25.32 41.04 -42.28
N GLU A 204 24.32 40.17 -42.07
CA GLU A 204 23.67 39.43 -43.16
C GLU A 204 23.02 40.36 -44.18
N LEU A 205 22.37 41.43 -43.73
CA LEU A 205 21.75 42.42 -44.61
C LEU A 205 22.78 43.19 -45.45
N LEU A 206 23.95 43.51 -44.87
CA LEU A 206 25.05 44.18 -45.55
C LEU A 206 25.91 43.24 -46.42
N ASN A 207 25.67 41.93 -46.38
CA ASN A 207 26.49 40.97 -47.09
C ASN A 207 26.13 40.91 -48.58
N ASP A 208 26.76 41.77 -49.37
CA ASP A 208 26.60 41.85 -50.83
C ASP A 208 26.82 40.51 -51.54
N ARG A 209 27.64 39.62 -50.96
CA ARG A 209 27.93 38.29 -51.53
C ARG A 209 26.71 37.36 -51.51
N LEU A 210 25.76 37.60 -50.60
CA LEU A 210 24.52 36.84 -50.51
C LEU A 210 23.51 37.28 -51.59
N TYR A 211 23.48 38.59 -51.89
CA TYR A 211 22.48 39.20 -52.77
C TYR A 211 22.94 39.48 -54.20
N ARG A 212 24.26 39.51 -54.44
CA ARG A 212 24.83 39.79 -55.76
C ARG A 212 25.79 38.68 -56.17
N THR A 213 25.53 38.10 -57.34
CA THR A 213 26.48 37.20 -57.99
C THR A 213 27.59 38.04 -58.63
N ARG A 214 28.85 37.72 -58.30
CA ARG A 214 30.02 38.41 -58.89
C ARG A 214 30.06 38.14 -60.40
N PRO A 215 30.37 39.15 -61.23
CA PRO A 215 30.48 38.97 -62.68
C PRO A 215 31.43 37.83 -63.08
N ASP A 216 32.54 37.69 -62.35
CA ASP A 216 33.54 36.62 -62.56
C ASP A 216 32.98 35.19 -62.44
N LYS A 217 31.84 35.01 -61.77
CA LYS A 217 31.18 33.70 -61.60
C LYS A 217 30.09 33.42 -62.65
N MET A 218 29.66 34.40 -63.41
CA MET A 218 28.68 34.20 -64.48
C MET A 218 29.40 33.62 -65.71
N LYS A 219 29.16 32.34 -66.01
CA LYS A 219 29.69 31.72 -67.24
C LYS A 219 28.90 32.23 -68.45
N PHE A 220 29.61 32.63 -69.51
CA PHE A 220 28.97 33.02 -70.77
C PHE A 220 28.26 31.81 -71.39
N THR A 221 27.00 31.97 -71.78
CA THR A 221 26.25 30.97 -72.55
C THR A 221 25.89 31.58 -73.89
N SER A 222 26.22 30.91 -75.00
CA SER A 222 25.84 31.38 -76.33
C SER A 222 24.35 31.20 -76.53
N ILE A 223 23.67 32.24 -77.01
CA ILE A 223 22.24 32.18 -77.34
C ILE A 223 22.08 31.28 -78.58
N THR A 224 21.42 30.14 -78.43
CA THR A 224 21.27 29.13 -79.49
C THR A 224 20.38 29.60 -80.64
N ASP A 225 19.48 30.55 -80.36
CA ASP A 225 18.47 31.03 -81.30
C ASP A 225 18.87 32.36 -81.94
N ALA A 226 20.18 32.66 -81.98
CA ALA A 226 20.67 33.81 -82.74
C ALA A 226 20.28 33.65 -84.23
N PRO A 227 19.79 34.72 -84.89
CA PRO A 227 19.23 34.64 -86.24
C PRO A 227 20.21 34.05 -87.25
N ASP A 228 21.51 34.35 -87.12
CA ASP A 228 22.58 33.83 -87.98
C ASP A 228 22.72 32.30 -87.85
N VAL A 229 22.60 31.77 -86.62
CA VAL A 229 22.69 30.33 -86.34
C VAL A 229 21.45 29.61 -86.87
N VAL A 230 20.27 30.21 -86.70
CA VAL A 230 19.01 29.69 -87.23
C VAL A 230 19.04 29.66 -88.76
N GLN A 231 19.52 30.74 -89.40
CA GLN A 231 19.65 30.81 -90.86
C GLN A 231 20.66 29.80 -91.39
N ALA A 232 21.83 29.64 -90.74
CA ALA A 232 22.80 28.61 -91.09
C ALA A 232 22.20 27.19 -91.00
N LYS A 233 21.38 26.92 -89.98
CA LYS A 233 20.68 25.65 -89.81
C LYS A 233 19.66 25.40 -90.92
N ILE A 234 18.89 26.40 -91.31
CA ILE A 234 17.93 26.31 -92.43
C ILE A 234 18.67 26.04 -93.74
N ASN A 235 19.76 26.76 -94.00
CA ASN A 235 20.57 26.57 -95.21
C ASN A 235 21.18 25.16 -95.28
N ALA A 236 21.69 24.63 -94.16
CA ALA A 236 22.23 23.28 -94.10
C ALA A 236 21.17 22.21 -94.41
N LEU A 237 19.94 22.38 -93.91
CA LEU A 237 18.83 21.47 -94.20
C LEU A 237 18.46 21.49 -95.70
N GLN A 238 18.42 22.66 -96.32
CA GLN A 238 18.14 22.80 -97.75
C GLN A 238 19.20 22.11 -98.64
N LEU A 239 20.48 22.23 -98.28
CA LEU A 239 21.59 21.57 -99.00
C LEU A 239 21.57 20.04 -98.86
N SER A 240 21.17 19.52 -97.71
CA SER A 240 21.10 18.07 -97.46
C SER A 240 19.90 17.36 -98.09
N GLY A 241 18.91 18.11 -98.62
CA GLY A 241 17.65 17.60 -99.14
C GLY A 241 17.67 17.12 -100.60
N VAL A 242 18.84 17.08 -101.25
CA VAL A 242 19.00 16.46 -102.57
C VAL A 242 19.44 15.01 -102.37
N ARG A 243 18.48 14.08 -102.43
CA ARG A 243 18.74 12.67 -102.73
C ARG A 243 18.08 12.34 -104.06
#